data_AF-A0A850ANW5-F1
#
_entry.id   AF-A0A850ANW5-F1
#
_cell.length_a   1.000
_cell.length_b   1.000
_cell.length_c   1.000
_cell.angle_alpha   90.00
_cell.angle_beta   90.00
_cell.angle_gamma   90.00
#
_symmetry.space_group_name_H-M   'P 1'
#
loop_
_entity.id
_entity.type
_entity.pdbx_description
1 polymer ?
#
loop_
_entity_poly.entity_id
_entity_poly.type
_entity_poly.pdbx_seq_one_letter_code
_entity_poly.pdbx_strand_id
1 'polypeptide(L)'
;MNIFAPTALLTILNPRGLRKKPTGLSAALLLVIAAALFLPNCNRYTPEQEALAAEILRQRAEKDRDFKNDPNSPLLAEDREAFQGLNYYPVDLSLRFEGPIVKYDSLLPDTIIGTKGDRRPALRYGYFPFTYQGREYRLQIYKILRDNPEYAKYLFLGFTDRTGGGETYGGGRYIDLTENAENHYVVDFNLAYNPFCAYNPRYSCAIPAAENRLPFAVNAGEKIFKKH
;
A
#
# COMPACT_ATOMS: atom_id res chain seq x y z
N MET A 1 -39.55 -48.66 85.21
CA MET A 1 -40.93 -48.15 85.21
C MET A 1 -41.32 -47.83 83.78
N ASN A 2 -42.30 -48.58 83.28
CA ASN A 2 -43.11 -48.44 82.06
C ASN A 2 -42.42 -48.26 80.69
N ILE A 3 -42.84 -48.85 79.56
CA ILE A 3 -43.66 -50.03 79.19
C ILE A 3 -43.68 -50.02 77.64
N PHE A 4 -43.58 -51.20 77.01
CA PHE A 4 -44.06 -51.61 75.67
C PHE A 4 -43.29 -51.28 74.36
N ALA A 5 -42.93 -52.38 73.68
CA ALA A 5 -42.77 -52.57 72.23
C ALA A 5 -44.17 -52.86 71.57
N PRO A 6 -44.37 -53.43 70.35
CA PRO A 6 -43.48 -53.77 69.21
C PRO A 6 -44.13 -53.55 67.80
N THR A 7 -43.54 -54.20 66.77
CA THR A 7 -44.14 -54.76 65.52
C THR A 7 -44.55 -53.86 64.34
N ALA A 8 -43.95 -54.06 63.16
CA ALA A 8 -44.48 -54.92 62.07
C ALA A 8 -43.60 -54.88 60.81
N LEU A 9 -43.59 -56.02 60.10
CA LEU A 9 -42.87 -56.32 58.86
C LEU A 9 -43.86 -56.32 57.67
N LEU A 10 -43.32 -56.37 56.43
CA LEU A 10 -43.93 -56.54 55.08
C LEU A 10 -44.13 -55.24 54.25
N THR A 11 -43.95 -55.13 52.92
CA THR A 11 -43.28 -55.84 51.80
C THR A 11 -43.44 -54.93 50.55
N ILE A 12 -42.67 -55.20 49.47
CA ILE A 12 -42.96 -55.00 48.02
C ILE A 12 -42.41 -53.74 47.30
N LEU A 13 -41.30 -53.97 46.58
CA LEU A 13 -40.96 -53.65 45.16
C LEU A 13 -41.62 -52.49 44.38
N ASN A 14 -40.76 -51.57 43.87
CA ASN A 14 -40.64 -50.92 42.53
C ASN A 14 -41.90 -50.26 41.86
N PRO A 15 -41.82 -49.16 41.03
CA PRO A 15 -40.76 -48.87 40.06
C PRO A 15 -40.37 -47.38 39.78
N ARG A 16 -39.20 -47.23 39.14
CA ARG A 16 -38.77 -46.24 38.11
C ARG A 16 -39.43 -44.85 38.07
N GLY A 17 -38.59 -43.80 38.14
CA GLY A 17 -38.97 -42.44 37.72
C GLY A 17 -37.86 -41.38 37.78
N LEU A 18 -37.05 -41.30 36.71
CA LEU A 18 -36.44 -40.08 36.12
C LEU A 18 -35.85 -38.98 37.04
N ARG A 19 -34.54 -39.05 37.31
CA ARG A 19 -33.72 -37.85 37.57
C ARG A 19 -33.16 -37.32 36.24
N LYS A 20 -33.64 -36.16 35.77
CA LYS A 20 -32.96 -35.37 34.73
C LYS A 20 -31.66 -34.80 35.32
N LYS A 21 -30.51 -35.09 34.70
CA LYS A 21 -29.27 -34.34 34.91
C LYS A 21 -29.35 -33.02 34.13
N PRO A 22 -28.92 -31.88 34.67
CA PRO A 22 -28.77 -30.66 33.89
C PRO A 22 -27.60 -30.87 32.91
N THR A 23 -27.87 -30.76 31.61
CA THR A 23 -26.83 -30.68 30.58
C THR A 23 -26.15 -29.31 30.72
N GLY A 24 -25.08 -29.27 31.51
CA GLY A 24 -24.16 -28.16 31.54
C GLY A 24 -23.50 -28.03 30.16
N LEU A 25 -23.70 -26.87 29.54
CA LEU A 25 -22.89 -26.41 28.42
C LEU A 25 -21.42 -26.52 28.86
N SER A 26 -20.65 -27.38 28.20
CA SER A 26 -19.25 -27.65 28.58
C SER A 26 -18.49 -26.34 28.74
N ALA A 27 -17.74 -26.18 29.83
CA ALA A 27 -16.91 -24.99 30.09
C ALA A 27 -15.95 -24.65 28.92
N ALA A 28 -15.65 -25.64 28.07
CA ALA A 28 -14.90 -25.46 26.83
C ALA A 28 -15.62 -24.56 25.80
N LEU A 29 -16.96 -24.59 25.72
CA LEU A 29 -17.72 -23.76 24.78
C LEU A 29 -17.76 -22.29 25.22
N LEU A 30 -17.79 -22.04 26.53
CA LEU A 30 -17.70 -20.69 27.11
C LEU A 30 -16.30 -20.08 26.93
N LEU A 31 -15.24 -20.89 26.99
CA LEU A 31 -13.86 -20.45 26.70
C LEU A 31 -13.64 -20.10 25.21
N VAL A 32 -14.26 -20.82 24.28
CA VAL A 32 -14.18 -20.50 22.84
C VAL A 32 -14.93 -19.20 22.51
N ILE A 33 -16.10 -18.96 23.15
CA ILE A 33 -16.85 -17.71 22.97
C ILE A 33 -16.10 -16.52 23.60
N ALA A 34 -15.45 -16.71 24.76
CA ALA A 34 -14.63 -15.67 25.38
C ALA A 34 -13.36 -15.34 24.57
N ALA A 35 -12.72 -16.34 23.93
CA ALA A 35 -11.57 -16.11 23.05
C ALA A 35 -11.95 -15.39 21.74
N ALA A 36 -13.18 -15.55 21.23
CA ALA A 36 -13.67 -14.82 20.06
C ALA A 36 -13.98 -13.33 20.36
N LEU A 37 -14.23 -12.99 21.64
CA LEU A 37 -14.47 -11.61 22.08
C LEU A 37 -13.17 -10.85 22.46
N PHE A 38 -12.03 -11.54 22.49
CA PHE A 38 -10.69 -10.99 22.77
C PHE A 38 -9.71 -11.18 21.60
N LEU A 39 -10.21 -11.33 20.37
CA LEU A 39 -9.36 -11.08 19.22
C LEU A 39 -9.07 -9.58 19.19
N PRO A 40 -7.79 -9.15 19.29
CA PRO A 40 -7.46 -7.75 19.07
C PRO A 40 -7.99 -7.41 17.69
N ASN A 41 -8.64 -6.24 17.55
CA ASN A 41 -9.08 -5.70 16.27
C ASN A 41 -8.01 -6.02 15.22
N CYS A 42 -8.23 -7.06 14.40
CA CYS A 42 -7.59 -7.12 13.10
C CYS A 42 -7.97 -5.79 12.49
N ASN A 43 -6.97 -4.95 12.22
CA ASN A 43 -7.13 -3.58 11.76
C ASN A 43 -7.89 -3.62 10.43
N ARG A 44 -9.21 -3.74 10.50
CA ARG A 44 -10.09 -3.85 9.34
C ARG A 44 -10.23 -2.45 8.83
N TYR A 45 -9.86 -2.29 7.56
CA TYR A 45 -10.16 -1.08 6.84
C TYR A 45 -11.64 -0.72 6.97
N THR A 46 -11.92 0.57 7.01
CA THR A 46 -13.29 1.06 6.83
C THR A 46 -13.76 0.71 5.42
N PRO A 47 -15.08 0.66 5.14
CA PRO A 47 -15.57 0.42 3.78
C PRO A 47 -14.99 1.39 2.73
N GLU A 48 -14.73 2.64 3.12
CA GLU A 48 -14.08 3.64 2.27
C GLU A 48 -12.61 3.28 1.98
N GLN A 49 -11.87 2.85 3.00
CA GLN A 49 -10.50 2.37 2.85
C GLN A 49 -10.42 1.09 2.00
N GLU A 50 -11.39 0.19 2.12
CA GLU A 50 -11.50 -0.99 1.25
C GLU A 50 -11.73 -0.60 -0.21
N ALA A 51 -12.63 0.36 -0.46
CA ALA A 51 -12.88 0.87 -1.80
C ALA A 51 -11.63 1.55 -2.40
N LEU A 52 -10.90 2.33 -1.60
CA LEU A 52 -9.66 2.96 -2.01
C LEU A 52 -8.56 1.93 -2.32
N ALA A 53 -8.41 0.91 -1.48
CA ALA A 53 -7.47 -0.18 -1.74
C ALA A 53 -7.85 -0.95 -3.01
N ALA A 54 -9.14 -1.22 -3.24
CA ALA A 54 -9.62 -1.85 -4.46
C ALA A 54 -9.34 -1.02 -5.71
N GLU A 55 -9.46 0.30 -5.63
CA GLU A 55 -9.13 1.22 -6.72
C GLU A 55 -7.63 1.18 -7.07
N ILE A 56 -6.74 1.19 -6.06
CA ILE A 56 -5.29 1.03 -6.27
C ILE A 56 -4.99 -0.31 -6.97
N LEU A 57 -5.63 -1.40 -6.54
CA LEU A 57 -5.45 -2.72 -7.16
C LEU A 57 -5.96 -2.74 -8.60
N ARG A 58 -7.08 -2.07 -8.89
CA ARG A 58 -7.61 -1.93 -10.25
C ARG A 58 -6.62 -1.20 -11.14
N GLN A 59 -6.05 -0.09 -10.68
CA GLN A 59 -5.05 0.66 -11.44
C GLN A 59 -3.78 -0.16 -11.72
N ARG A 60 -3.32 -0.95 -10.74
CA ARG A 60 -2.19 -1.89 -10.94
C ARG A 60 -2.51 -2.95 -11.99
N ALA A 61 -3.72 -3.53 -11.96
CA ALA A 61 -4.15 -4.51 -12.95
C ALA A 61 -4.25 -3.92 -14.36
N GLU A 62 -4.73 -2.67 -14.48
CA GLU A 62 -4.75 -1.94 -15.75
C GLU A 62 -3.34 -1.70 -16.28
N LYS A 63 -2.43 -1.25 -15.43
CA LYS A 63 -1.03 -1.08 -15.79
C LYS A 63 -0.38 -2.37 -16.25
N ASP A 64 -0.60 -3.48 -15.54
CA ASP A 64 -0.06 -4.78 -15.92
C ASP A 64 -0.62 -5.24 -17.27
N ARG A 65 -1.93 -5.03 -17.51
CA ARG A 65 -2.54 -5.30 -18.82
C ARG A 65 -1.88 -4.47 -19.91
N ASP A 66 -1.59 -3.20 -19.67
CA ASP A 66 -0.98 -2.30 -20.66
C ASP A 66 0.49 -2.71 -20.91
N PHE A 67 1.24 -3.08 -19.87
CA PHE A 67 2.59 -3.64 -20.01
C PHE A 67 2.61 -4.93 -20.86
N LYS A 68 1.56 -5.77 -20.77
CA LYS A 68 1.43 -6.97 -21.60
C LYS A 68 1.01 -6.66 -23.04
N ASN A 69 0.11 -5.70 -23.25
CA ASN A 69 -0.65 -5.59 -24.49
C ASN A 69 -0.34 -4.33 -25.32
N ASP A 70 0.14 -3.24 -24.73
CA ASP A 70 0.44 -2.01 -25.46
C ASP A 70 1.65 -2.19 -26.41
N PRO A 71 1.56 -1.85 -27.70
CA PRO A 71 2.69 -1.85 -28.63
C PRO A 71 3.91 -1.05 -28.14
N ASN A 72 3.69 -0.01 -27.33
CA ASN A 72 4.71 0.87 -26.75
C ASN A 72 5.19 0.44 -25.36
N SER A 73 4.83 -0.78 -24.91
CA SER A 73 5.29 -1.34 -23.64
C SER A 73 6.81 -1.20 -23.47
N PRO A 74 7.30 -0.82 -22.27
CA PRO A 74 8.72 -0.66 -22.03
C PRO A 74 9.44 -2.01 -21.89
N LEU A 75 8.72 -3.13 -21.76
CA LEU A 75 9.32 -4.46 -21.59
C LEU A 75 10.14 -4.88 -22.81
N LEU A 76 11.19 -5.66 -22.58
CA LEU A 76 11.86 -6.40 -23.65
C LEU A 76 10.89 -7.45 -24.24
N ALA A 77 11.07 -7.82 -25.50
CA ALA A 77 10.20 -8.79 -26.17
C ALA A 77 10.13 -10.12 -25.41
N GLU A 78 11.28 -10.64 -24.98
CA GLU A 78 11.41 -11.86 -24.17
C GLU A 78 10.69 -11.75 -22.82
N ASP A 79 10.84 -10.63 -22.12
CA ASP A 79 10.19 -10.43 -20.82
C ASP A 79 8.67 -10.28 -20.99
N ARG A 80 8.23 -9.66 -22.09
CA ARG A 80 6.81 -9.47 -22.41
C ARG A 80 6.12 -10.80 -22.72
N GLU A 81 6.78 -11.75 -23.37
CA GLU A 81 6.23 -13.08 -23.62
C GLU A 81 5.91 -13.81 -22.30
N ALA A 82 6.85 -13.80 -21.35
CA ALA A 82 6.71 -14.43 -20.03
C ALA A 82 5.97 -13.57 -18.99
N PHE A 83 5.59 -12.32 -19.30
CA PHE A 83 5.01 -11.38 -18.35
C PHE A 83 3.67 -11.86 -17.77
N GLN A 84 3.57 -11.88 -16.44
CA GLN A 84 2.38 -12.24 -15.66
C GLN A 84 1.87 -11.09 -14.77
N GLY A 85 2.58 -9.96 -14.72
CA GLY A 85 2.31 -8.85 -13.82
C GLY A 85 3.59 -8.25 -13.27
N LEU A 86 3.51 -7.01 -12.79
CA LEU A 86 4.62 -6.37 -12.08
C LEU A 86 4.64 -6.81 -10.61
N ASN A 87 5.78 -6.61 -9.96
CA ASN A 87 5.93 -6.87 -8.54
C ASN A 87 5.54 -5.63 -7.75
N TYR A 88 4.65 -5.76 -6.76
CA TYR A 88 4.24 -4.66 -5.89
C TYR A 88 4.34 -5.04 -4.42
N TYR A 89 4.50 -4.04 -3.56
CA TYR A 89 4.17 -4.20 -2.14
C TYR A 89 2.65 -4.34 -1.94
N PRO A 90 2.21 -4.96 -0.83
CA PRO A 90 0.83 -4.85 -0.38
C PRO A 90 0.39 -3.37 -0.28
N VAL A 91 -0.91 -3.12 -0.43
CA VAL A 91 -1.44 -1.77 -0.25
C VAL A 91 -1.26 -1.35 1.21
N ASP A 92 -0.69 -0.18 1.41
CA ASP A 92 -0.53 0.47 2.71
C ASP A 92 -1.08 1.91 2.63
N LEU A 93 -2.30 2.10 3.11
CA LEU A 93 -2.98 3.40 3.09
C LEU A 93 -2.33 4.43 4.03
N SER A 94 -1.41 4.03 4.93
CA SER A 94 -0.63 4.97 5.74
C SER A 94 0.47 5.69 4.95
N LEU A 95 0.79 5.19 3.75
CA LEU A 95 1.72 5.78 2.79
C LEU A 95 1.00 6.53 1.67
N ARG A 96 -0.21 7.00 1.93
CA ARG A 96 -0.97 7.88 1.04
C ARG A 96 -1.20 9.21 1.74
N PHE A 97 -0.75 10.29 1.11
CA PHE A 97 -0.78 11.63 1.68
C PHE A 97 -1.60 12.55 0.77
N GLU A 98 -2.38 13.44 1.40
CA GLU A 98 -3.12 14.48 0.71
C GLU A 98 -2.68 15.85 1.21
N GLY A 99 -2.66 16.82 0.31
CA GLY A 99 -2.34 18.19 0.70
C GLY A 99 -1.98 19.08 -0.48
N PRO A 100 -1.67 20.35 -0.20
CA PRO A 100 -1.25 21.28 -1.22
C PRO A 100 0.22 21.12 -1.58
N ILE A 101 0.56 21.47 -2.82
CA ILE A 101 1.94 21.80 -3.16
C ILE A 101 2.21 23.25 -2.73
N VAL A 102 3.27 23.46 -1.96
CA VAL A 102 3.79 24.80 -1.67
C VAL A 102 4.64 25.22 -2.85
N LYS A 103 4.10 26.10 -3.71
CA LYS A 103 4.80 26.62 -4.89
C LYS A 103 5.93 27.56 -4.47
N TYR A 104 7.02 27.58 -5.22
CA TYR A 104 8.05 28.59 -5.04
C TYR A 104 7.59 29.93 -5.64
N ASP A 105 7.97 31.04 -4.99
CA ASP A 105 7.56 32.40 -5.39
C ASP A 105 8.03 32.79 -6.80
N SER A 106 9.10 32.16 -7.27
CA SER A 106 9.60 32.31 -8.64
C SER A 106 9.83 30.93 -9.26
N LEU A 107 9.57 30.83 -10.56
CA LEU A 107 9.94 29.65 -11.34
C LEU A 107 11.47 29.58 -11.39
N LEU A 108 12.06 28.65 -10.64
CA LEU A 108 13.51 28.47 -10.62
C LEU A 108 13.89 27.48 -11.74
N PRO A 109 14.64 27.92 -12.78
CA PRO A 109 15.15 27.02 -13.79
C PRO A 109 16.05 25.96 -13.17
N ASP A 110 15.94 24.74 -13.66
CA ASP A 110 16.75 23.60 -13.25
C ASP A 110 17.02 22.69 -14.46
N THR A 111 17.85 21.67 -14.28
CA THR A 111 18.06 20.61 -15.25
C THR A 111 18.05 19.27 -14.55
N ILE A 112 17.07 18.43 -14.90
CA ILE A 112 17.05 17.02 -14.49
C ILE A 112 17.98 16.24 -15.41
N ILE A 113 18.94 15.54 -14.82
CA ILE A 113 19.89 14.69 -15.56
C ILE A 113 19.29 13.32 -15.77
N GLY A 114 19.44 12.79 -16.99
CA GLY A 114 19.06 11.45 -17.35
C GLY A 114 20.13 10.41 -16.99
N THR A 115 19.73 9.15 -16.81
CA THR A 115 20.66 8.04 -16.56
C THR A 115 21.69 7.81 -17.67
N LYS A 116 21.46 8.34 -18.88
CA LYS A 116 22.40 8.33 -20.01
C LYS A 116 23.12 9.67 -20.23
N GLY A 117 23.02 10.60 -19.28
CA GLY A 117 23.68 11.91 -19.33
C GLY A 117 22.93 12.99 -20.12
N ASP A 118 21.77 12.67 -20.72
CA ASP A 118 20.92 13.68 -21.36
C ASP A 118 20.40 14.69 -20.34
N ARG A 119 20.24 15.93 -20.80
CA ARG A 119 19.81 17.06 -19.98
C ARG A 119 18.36 17.37 -20.27
N ARG A 120 17.53 17.44 -19.24
CA ARG A 120 16.10 17.76 -19.36
C ARG A 120 15.84 19.09 -18.68
N PRO A 121 15.64 20.18 -19.44
CA PRO A 121 15.26 21.46 -18.87
C PRO A 121 14.03 21.30 -18.00
N ALA A 122 14.07 21.88 -16.80
CA ALA A 122 12.99 21.76 -15.84
C ALA A 122 12.81 23.08 -15.08
N LEU A 123 11.69 23.17 -14.37
CA LEU A 123 11.44 24.22 -13.39
C LEU A 123 11.19 23.56 -12.03
N ARG A 124 11.78 24.09 -10.95
CA ARG A 124 11.35 23.75 -9.59
C ARG A 124 9.99 24.38 -9.37
N TYR A 125 8.95 23.56 -9.30
CA TYR A 125 7.57 24.02 -9.20
C TYR A 125 7.20 24.36 -7.76
N GLY A 126 7.68 23.56 -6.81
CA GLY A 126 7.35 23.68 -5.40
C GLY A 126 7.77 22.43 -4.64
N TYR A 127 7.20 22.23 -3.47
CA TYR A 127 7.35 21.00 -2.72
C TYR A 127 6.03 20.55 -2.09
N PHE A 128 5.86 19.23 -1.94
CA PHE A 128 4.76 18.62 -1.22
C PHE A 128 5.20 18.33 0.23
N PRO A 129 4.70 19.07 1.23
CA PRO A 129 4.95 18.77 2.63
C PRO A 129 4.07 17.60 3.10
N PHE A 130 4.61 16.73 3.93
CA PHE A 130 3.85 15.64 4.55
C PHE A 130 4.47 15.21 5.87
N THR A 131 3.65 14.61 6.73
CA THR A 131 4.08 14.08 8.02
C THR A 131 4.05 12.56 8.00
N TYR A 132 5.19 11.94 8.31
CA TYR A 132 5.29 10.49 8.44
C TYR A 132 5.96 10.13 9.76
N GLN A 133 5.30 9.26 10.54
CA GLN A 133 5.77 8.83 11.87
C GLN A 133 6.12 10.02 12.80
N GLY A 134 5.27 11.05 12.79
CA GLY A 134 5.43 12.24 13.64
C GLY A 134 6.56 13.19 13.22
N ARG A 135 7.17 13.00 12.04
CA ARG A 135 8.19 13.89 11.48
C ARG A 135 7.72 14.50 10.18
N GLU A 136 8.02 15.78 9.99
CA GLU A 136 7.76 16.50 8.76
C GLU A 136 8.83 16.21 7.71
N TYR A 137 8.39 15.99 6.48
CA TYR A 137 9.21 15.79 5.31
C TYR A 137 8.66 16.65 4.16
N ARG A 138 9.48 16.81 3.12
CA ARG A 138 9.06 17.47 1.89
C ARG A 138 9.64 16.76 0.69
N LEU A 139 8.89 16.77 -0.40
CA LEU A 139 9.33 16.27 -1.71
C LEU A 139 9.24 17.38 -2.75
N GLN A 140 10.36 17.67 -3.39
CA GLN A 140 10.47 18.60 -4.51
C GLN A 140 9.65 18.11 -5.70
N ILE A 141 8.89 19.02 -6.28
CA ILE A 141 8.06 18.79 -7.46
C ILE A 141 8.64 19.62 -8.60
N TYR A 142 8.77 18.99 -9.77
CA TYR A 142 9.38 19.61 -10.94
C TYR A 142 8.39 19.65 -12.11
N LYS A 143 8.53 20.66 -12.96
CA LYS A 143 7.98 20.63 -14.33
C LYS A 143 9.11 20.35 -15.30
N ILE A 144 9.13 19.16 -15.90
CA ILE A 144 10.05 18.87 -17.00
C ILE A 144 9.50 19.55 -18.24
N LEU A 145 10.27 20.48 -18.82
CA LEU A 145 9.86 21.22 -20.00
C LEU A 145 9.94 20.30 -21.22
N ARG A 146 8.81 20.17 -21.93
CA ARG A 146 8.65 19.34 -23.12
C ARG A 146 7.91 20.16 -24.18
N ASP A 147 8.20 19.90 -25.44
CA ASP A 147 7.57 20.62 -26.56
C ASP A 147 6.11 20.21 -26.77
N ASN A 148 5.72 19.01 -26.32
CA ASN A 148 4.34 18.55 -26.43
C ASN A 148 3.44 19.25 -25.38
N PRO A 149 2.41 20.02 -25.80
CA PRO A 149 1.53 20.76 -24.89
C PRO A 149 0.70 19.89 -23.94
N GLU A 150 0.52 18.60 -24.22
CA GLU A 150 -0.14 17.66 -23.30
C GLU A 150 0.57 17.57 -21.95
N TYR A 151 1.87 17.85 -21.90
CA TYR A 151 2.67 17.84 -20.68
C TYR A 151 2.70 19.20 -19.96
N ALA A 152 1.98 20.22 -20.44
CA ALA A 152 2.03 21.57 -19.83
C ALA A 152 1.62 21.59 -18.35
N LYS A 153 0.72 20.67 -17.96
CA LYS A 153 0.25 20.49 -16.58
C LYS A 153 0.94 19.35 -15.84
N TYR A 154 1.83 18.61 -16.50
CA TYR A 154 2.49 17.47 -15.89
C TYR A 154 3.49 17.93 -14.82
N LEU A 155 3.39 17.31 -13.65
CA LEU A 155 4.24 17.54 -12.50
C LEU A 155 4.97 16.23 -12.17
N PHE A 156 6.29 16.30 -12.18
CA PHE A 156 7.19 15.18 -11.92
C PHE A 156 7.59 15.14 -10.44
N LEU A 157 7.31 14.02 -9.79
CA LEU A 157 7.81 13.67 -8.46
C LEU A 157 8.65 12.39 -8.55
N GLY A 158 9.97 12.55 -8.67
CA GLY A 158 10.91 11.44 -8.50
C GLY A 158 11.51 11.41 -7.10
N PHE A 159 11.66 10.22 -6.51
CA PHE A 159 12.26 10.03 -5.19
C PHE A 159 13.11 8.77 -5.08
N THR A 160 13.95 8.74 -4.05
CA THR A 160 14.67 7.54 -3.60
C THR A 160 14.39 7.32 -2.12
N ASP A 161 14.52 6.08 -1.66
CA ASP A 161 14.26 5.70 -0.27
C ASP A 161 15.14 4.51 0.15
N ARG A 162 15.01 4.02 1.39
CA ARG A 162 15.86 2.93 1.91
C ARG A 162 15.62 1.55 1.29
N THR A 163 14.55 1.35 0.52
CA THR A 163 14.29 0.11 -0.22
C THR A 163 15.08 0.01 -1.53
N GLY A 164 15.62 1.14 -2.02
CA GLY A 164 16.28 1.24 -3.32
C GLY A 164 17.53 0.38 -3.43
N GLY A 165 17.63 -0.38 -4.53
CA GLY A 165 18.76 -1.27 -4.83
C GLY A 165 18.66 -2.64 -4.15
N GLY A 166 17.79 -2.82 -3.16
CA GLY A 166 17.51 -4.11 -2.52
C GLY A 166 16.18 -4.70 -2.96
N GLU A 167 15.10 -3.98 -2.69
CA GLU A 167 13.72 -4.41 -2.96
C GLU A 167 13.06 -3.62 -4.10
N THR A 168 13.43 -2.35 -4.27
CA THR A 168 12.94 -1.44 -5.32
C THR A 168 14.08 -0.99 -6.22
N TYR A 169 13.76 -0.43 -7.39
CA TYR A 169 14.78 -0.02 -8.36
C TYR A 169 15.74 1.03 -7.76
N GLY A 170 17.05 0.78 -7.87
CA GLY A 170 18.08 1.62 -7.24
C GLY A 170 18.17 3.05 -7.79
N GLY A 171 17.72 3.27 -9.03
CA GLY A 171 17.65 4.60 -9.63
C GLY A 171 16.49 5.46 -9.12
N GLY A 172 15.65 4.93 -8.24
CA GLY A 172 14.49 5.60 -7.67
C GLY A 172 13.18 5.31 -8.40
N ARG A 173 12.10 5.85 -7.87
CA ARG A 173 10.72 5.65 -8.32
C ARG A 173 10.01 6.98 -8.50
N TYR A 174 8.95 6.98 -9.30
CA TYR A 174 8.22 8.18 -9.66
C TYR A 174 6.77 8.12 -9.22
N ILE A 175 6.18 9.30 -9.03
CA ILE A 175 4.75 9.55 -8.96
C ILE A 175 4.48 10.68 -9.95
N ASP A 176 3.48 10.48 -10.79
CA ASP A 176 3.04 11.48 -11.75
C ASP A 176 1.87 12.27 -11.16
N LEU A 177 1.96 13.59 -11.21
CA LEU A 177 0.91 14.49 -10.75
C LEU A 177 0.48 15.39 -11.91
N THR A 178 -0.76 15.86 -11.86
CA THR A 178 -1.31 16.81 -12.84
C THR A 178 -1.71 18.08 -12.12
N GLU A 179 -1.15 19.21 -12.52
CA GLU A 179 -1.52 20.52 -11.99
C GLU A 179 -3.02 20.75 -12.10
N ASN A 180 -3.63 21.08 -10.97
CA ASN A 180 -5.06 21.36 -10.84
C ASN A 180 -5.30 22.75 -10.20
N ALA A 181 -6.53 23.25 -10.34
CA ALA A 181 -6.88 24.60 -9.90
C ALA A 181 -7.06 24.69 -8.37
N GLU A 182 -7.44 23.57 -7.75
CA GLU A 182 -7.71 23.41 -6.33
C GLU A 182 -6.44 23.42 -5.48
N ASN A 183 -5.27 23.23 -6.11
CA ASN A 183 -3.98 23.05 -5.47
C ASN A 183 -4.03 21.98 -4.37
N HIS A 184 -4.73 20.87 -4.64
CA HIS A 184 -4.86 19.75 -3.73
C HIS A 184 -4.47 18.47 -4.46
N TYR A 185 -3.50 17.75 -3.91
CA TYR A 185 -2.86 16.62 -4.57
C TYR A 185 -2.87 15.40 -3.66
N VAL A 186 -2.94 14.24 -4.29
CA VAL A 186 -2.75 12.95 -3.65
C VAL A 186 -1.37 12.44 -4.04
N VAL A 187 -0.48 12.31 -3.07
CA VAL A 187 0.79 11.60 -3.22
C VAL A 187 0.60 10.20 -2.62
N ASP A 188 0.29 9.25 -3.50
CA ASP A 188 0.07 7.85 -3.13
C ASP A 188 1.29 7.00 -3.49
N PHE A 189 2.10 6.64 -2.50
CA PHE A 189 3.25 5.77 -2.73
C PHE A 189 2.85 4.34 -3.14
N ASN A 190 1.59 3.94 -2.98
CA ASN A 190 1.10 2.66 -3.50
C ASN A 190 1.05 2.61 -5.03
N LEU A 191 1.11 3.76 -5.68
CA LEU A 191 1.14 3.93 -7.13
C LEU A 191 2.53 4.40 -7.61
N ALA A 192 3.51 4.51 -6.70
CA ALA A 192 4.88 4.81 -7.09
C ALA A 192 5.42 3.72 -8.01
N TYR A 193 5.99 4.13 -9.14
CA TYR A 193 6.39 3.21 -10.21
C TYR A 193 7.87 3.31 -10.56
N ASN A 194 8.42 2.23 -11.10
CA ASN A 194 9.78 2.21 -11.61
C ASN A 194 9.85 2.89 -12.98
N PRO A 195 10.91 3.65 -13.27
CA PRO A 195 11.09 4.26 -14.56
C PRO A 195 11.36 3.21 -15.66
N PHE A 196 11.11 3.55 -16.93
CA PHE A 196 11.21 2.58 -18.04
C PHE A 196 12.57 1.88 -18.19
N CYS A 197 13.67 2.54 -17.82
CA CYS A 197 15.01 1.93 -17.82
C CYS A 197 15.17 0.79 -16.80
N ALA A 198 14.30 0.69 -15.79
CA ALA A 198 14.26 -0.46 -14.89
C ALA A 198 13.75 -1.74 -15.59
N TYR A 199 13.10 -1.58 -16.74
CA TYR A 199 12.58 -2.68 -17.56
C TYR A 199 13.42 -2.89 -18.82
N ASN A 200 13.96 -1.81 -19.38
CA ASN A 200 14.68 -1.86 -20.64
C ASN A 200 15.77 -0.79 -20.70
N PRO A 201 17.06 -1.18 -20.74
CA PRO A 201 18.19 -0.26 -20.65
C PRO A 201 18.31 0.67 -21.86
N ARG A 202 17.49 0.52 -22.92
CA ARG A 202 17.46 1.46 -24.03
C ARG A 202 16.99 2.86 -23.62
N TYR A 203 16.09 2.95 -22.64
CA TYR A 203 15.53 4.22 -22.18
C TYR A 203 16.54 5.01 -21.34
N SER A 204 16.44 6.34 -21.39
CA SER A 204 17.05 7.21 -20.39
C SER A 204 15.97 7.72 -19.44
N CYS A 205 16.26 7.72 -18.15
CA CYS A 205 15.30 8.03 -17.09
C CYS A 205 15.76 9.19 -16.22
N ALA A 206 14.84 9.91 -15.61
CA ALA A 206 15.14 11.07 -14.77
C ALA A 206 15.79 10.61 -13.47
N ILE A 207 16.96 11.11 -13.15
CA ILE A 207 17.54 10.87 -11.84
C ILE A 207 16.77 11.75 -10.84
N PRO A 208 16.13 11.17 -9.80
CA PRO A 208 15.50 11.95 -8.75
C PRO A 208 16.46 12.96 -8.13
N ALA A 209 15.93 14.12 -7.73
CA ALA A 209 16.69 15.12 -7.02
C ALA A 209 17.26 14.55 -5.71
N ALA A 210 18.47 14.97 -5.33
CA ALA A 210 19.11 14.51 -4.09
C ALA A 210 18.29 14.89 -2.85
N GLU A 211 17.58 16.02 -2.92
CA GLU A 211 16.66 16.51 -1.91
C GLU A 211 15.44 15.57 -1.72
N ASN A 212 15.11 14.74 -2.71
CA ASN A 212 14.01 13.77 -2.66
C ASN A 212 14.47 12.37 -2.20
N ARG A 213 15.54 12.32 -1.40
CA ARG A 213 15.97 11.09 -0.73
C ARG A 213 15.29 10.96 0.63
N LEU A 214 14.32 10.06 0.72
CA LEU A 214 13.63 9.75 1.96
C LEU A 214 14.52 8.90 2.88
N PRO A 215 14.66 9.26 4.17
CA PRO A 215 15.55 8.56 5.10
C PRO A 215 14.92 7.31 5.73
N PHE A 216 13.81 6.82 5.19
CA PHE A 216 13.09 5.64 5.67
C PHE A 216 12.73 4.73 4.49
N ALA A 217 12.24 3.53 4.78
CA ALA A 217 11.80 2.57 3.76
C ALA A 217 10.35 2.87 3.35
N VAL A 218 10.11 3.02 2.05
CA VAL A 218 8.75 3.19 1.51
C VAL A 218 8.29 1.85 0.96
N ASN A 219 7.67 1.04 1.82
CA ASN A 219 7.18 -0.31 1.54
C ASN A 219 5.81 -0.31 0.83
N ALA A 220 5.65 0.55 -0.17
CA ALA A 220 4.45 0.69 -1.00
C ALA A 220 4.85 0.85 -2.46
N GLY A 221 3.97 0.51 -3.41
CA GLY A 221 4.21 0.69 -4.84
C GLY A 221 5.02 -0.44 -5.48
N GLU A 222 5.60 -0.16 -6.65
CA GLU A 222 6.37 -1.13 -7.42
C GLU A 222 7.69 -1.52 -6.74
N LYS A 223 7.99 -2.81 -6.86
CA LYS A 223 9.26 -3.45 -6.49
C LYS A 223 10.10 -3.69 -7.76
N ILE A 224 11.33 -4.16 -7.58
CA ILE A 224 12.16 -4.62 -8.70
C ILE A 224 11.39 -5.68 -9.50
N PHE A 225 11.26 -5.46 -10.81
CA PHE A 225 10.63 -6.42 -11.72
C PHE A 225 11.50 -7.65 -11.95
N LYS A 226 12.78 -7.43 -12.28
CA LYS A 226 13.79 -8.46 -12.50
C LYS A 226 15.12 -7.98 -11.92
N LYS A 227 15.81 -8.83 -11.17
CA LYS A 227 17.17 -8.51 -10.72
C LYS A 227 18.10 -8.63 -11.93
N HIS A 228 18.93 -7.60 -12.13
CA HIS A 228 20.00 -7.59 -13.12
C HIS A 228 21.30 -8.12 -12.52
#